data_AF-G7EJP6-F1
#
_entry.id   AF-G7EJP6-F1
#
_cell.length_a   1.000
_cell.length_b   1.000
_cell.length_c   1.000
_cell.angle_alpha   90.00
_cell.angle_beta   90.00
_cell.angle_gamma   90.00
#
_symmetry.space_group_name_H-M   'P 1'
#
loop_
_entity.id
_entity.type
_entity.pdbx_description
1 polymer ?
#
loop_
_entity_poly.entity_id
_entity_poly.type
_entity_poly.pdbx_seq_one_letter_code
_entity_poly.pdbx_strand_id
1 'polypeptide(L)'
;MPMSEFKNILSVIIKLESDIRISKGGEGARPDEFSYQLNRVYNAIGNSYFNGKLNISCYFLKRVEEAKEMIGEDCISFIHTHNTISELYNTVLQLTSEEGFRAIQNKALTHLKEQQAFA
;
A
#
# COMPACT_ATOMS: atom_id res chain seq x y z
N MET A 1 -11.93 -6.80 5.17
CA MET A 1 -11.38 -6.12 6.37
C MET A 1 -11.96 -4.71 6.46
N PRO A 2 -12.36 -4.22 7.64
CA PRO A 2 -12.74 -2.83 7.88
C PRO A 2 -11.62 -1.84 7.49
N MET A 3 -11.99 -0.69 6.93
CA MET A 3 -11.04 0.33 6.47
C MET A 3 -10.15 0.88 7.60
N SER A 4 -10.70 1.08 8.80
CA SER A 4 -9.95 1.56 9.97
C SER A 4 -8.87 0.57 10.42
N GLU A 5 -9.22 -0.72 10.43
CA GLU A 5 -8.28 -1.81 10.71
C GLU A 5 -7.19 -1.89 9.64
N PHE A 6 -7.57 -1.81 8.35
CA PHE A 6 -6.61 -1.79 7.25
C PHE A 6 -5.66 -0.59 7.33
N LYS A 7 -6.16 0.60 7.67
CA LYS A 7 -5.34 1.81 7.86
C LYS A 7 -4.32 1.63 8.99
N ASN A 8 -4.70 0.99 10.09
CA ASN A 8 -3.79 0.70 11.19
C ASN A 8 -2.70 -0.28 10.76
N ILE A 9 -3.07 -1.37 10.08
CA ILE A 9 -2.12 -2.35 9.55
C ILE A 9 -1.15 -1.68 8.57
N LEU A 10 -1.66 -0.87 7.64
CA LEU A 10 -0.84 -0.13 6.70
C LEU A 10 0.15 0.82 7.39
N SER A 11 -0.29 1.51 8.45
CA SER A 11 0.58 2.40 9.25
C SER A 11 1.73 1.64 9.91
N VAL A 12 1.44 0.44 10.44
CA VAL A 12 2.46 -0.43 11.05
C VAL A 12 3.47 -0.91 10.00
N ILE A 13 3.00 -1.29 8.81
CA ILE A 13 3.89 -1.74 7.71
C ILE A 13 4.76 -0.59 7.22
N ILE A 14 4.20 0.61 7.03
CA ILE A 14 4.98 1.80 6.63
C ILE A 14 6.09 2.10 7.66
N LYS A 15 5.77 1.97 8.95
CA LYS A 15 6.76 2.15 10.01
C LYS A 15 7.85 1.08 9.95
N LEU A 16 7.48 -0.19 9.82
CA LEU A 16 8.43 -1.30 9.66
C LEU A 16 9.39 -1.07 8.47
N GLU A 17 8.85 -0.69 7.31
CA GLU A 17 9.65 -0.36 6.13
C GLU A 17 10.62 0.80 6.40
N SER A 18 10.16 1.80 7.17
CA SER A 18 11.03 2.90 7.59
C SER A 18 12.15 2.47 8.52
N ASP A 19 11.85 1.65 9.51
CA ASP A 19 12.83 1.17 10.49
C ASP A 19 13.91 0.31 9.80
N ILE A 20 13.51 -0.58 8.87
CA ILE A 20 14.42 -1.37 8.03
C ILE A 20 15.32 -0.48 7.18
N ARG A 21 14.78 0.59 6.59
CA ARG A 21 15.60 1.53 5.79
C ARG A 21 16.62 2.25 6.64
N ILE A 22 16.20 2.74 7.81
CA ILE A 22 17.08 3.45 8.75
C ILE A 22 18.23 2.55 9.19
N SER A 23 17.98 1.25 9.41
CA SER A 23 19.03 0.30 9.83
C SER A 23 20.03 -0.05 8.72
N LYS A 24 19.68 0.09 7.43
CA LYS A 24 20.56 -0.26 6.30
C LYS A 24 21.55 0.84 5.93
N GLY A 25 21.19 2.11 6.11
CA GLY A 25 22.01 3.25 5.68
C GLY A 25 22.24 3.33 4.16
N GLY A 26 22.86 4.42 3.69
CA GLY A 26 23.29 4.58 2.29
C GLY A 26 22.19 4.38 1.25
N GLU A 27 22.51 3.72 0.12
CA GLU A 27 21.52 3.43 -0.93
C GLU A 27 20.42 2.47 -0.47
N GLY A 28 20.69 1.61 0.52
CA GLY A 28 19.71 0.69 1.11
C GLY A 28 18.65 1.39 1.97
N ALA A 29 18.83 2.68 2.30
CA ALA A 29 17.86 3.51 3.00
C ALA A 29 16.85 4.20 2.08
N ARG A 30 17.02 4.10 0.74
CA ARG A 30 16.07 4.69 -0.21
C ARG A 30 14.76 3.89 -0.23
N PRO A 31 13.59 4.57 -0.29
CA PRO A 31 12.33 3.88 -0.48
C PRO A 31 12.35 3.07 -1.78
N ASP A 32 11.99 1.80 -1.70
CA ASP A 32 11.72 0.98 -2.87
C ASP A 32 10.33 1.30 -3.42
N GLU A 33 10.04 0.78 -4.63
CA GLU A 33 8.75 0.97 -5.30
C GLU A 33 7.58 0.53 -4.40
N PHE A 34 7.76 -0.57 -3.67
CA PHE A 34 6.74 -1.06 -2.73
C PHE A 34 6.46 -0.04 -1.61
N SER A 35 7.49 0.48 -0.95
CA SER A 35 7.37 1.52 0.09
C SER A 35 6.69 2.79 -0.44
N TYR A 36 6.99 3.16 -1.69
CA TYR A 36 6.34 4.30 -2.34
C TYR A 36 4.83 4.05 -2.53
N GLN A 37 4.45 2.88 -3.04
CA GLN A 37 3.05 2.51 -3.23
C GLN A 37 2.26 2.41 -1.92
N LEU A 38 2.87 1.93 -0.83
CA LEU A 38 2.22 1.91 0.51
C LEU A 38 1.77 3.31 0.95
N ASN A 39 2.63 4.32 0.76
CA ASN A 39 2.32 5.70 1.11
C ASN A 39 1.21 6.28 0.22
N ARG A 40 1.17 5.91 -1.07
CA ARG A 40 0.08 6.32 -1.97
C ARG A 40 -1.26 5.72 -1.55
N VAL A 41 -1.30 4.44 -1.14
CA VAL A 41 -2.52 3.81 -0.57
C VAL A 41 -2.94 4.53 0.71
N TYR A 42 -2.00 4.84 1.60
CA TYR A 42 -2.28 5.54 2.86
C TYR A 42 -2.91 6.92 2.61
N ASN A 43 -2.35 7.68 1.68
CA ASN A 43 -2.86 8.99 1.28
C ASN A 43 -4.22 8.89 0.57
N ALA A 44 -4.41 7.91 -0.31
CA ALA A 44 -5.68 7.68 -1.00
C ALA A 44 -6.81 7.35 -0.01
N ILE A 45 -6.53 6.59 1.05
CA ILE A 45 -7.48 6.35 2.15
C ILE A 45 -7.75 7.65 2.92
N GLY A 46 -6.70 8.40 3.27
CA GLY A 46 -6.82 9.66 4.01
C GLY A 46 -7.65 10.74 3.30
N ASN A 47 -7.60 10.77 1.97
CA ASN A 47 -8.35 11.70 1.13
C ASN A 47 -9.74 11.18 0.71
N SER A 48 -10.09 9.93 1.08
CA SER A 48 -11.40 9.38 0.76
C SER A 48 -12.44 9.81 1.80
N TYR A 49 -13.64 10.24 1.37
CA TYR A 49 -14.80 10.51 2.24
C TYR A 49 -15.45 9.22 2.78
N PHE A 50 -14.67 8.17 3.01
CA PHE A 50 -15.20 6.83 3.21
C PHE A 50 -15.63 6.57 4.65
N ASN A 51 -16.91 6.25 4.85
CA ASN A 51 -17.51 6.00 6.17
C ASN A 51 -17.62 4.48 6.43
N GLY A 52 -16.50 3.81 6.70
CA GLY A 52 -16.36 2.49 7.36
C GLY A 52 -17.08 1.24 6.81
N LYS A 53 -18.01 1.35 5.85
CA LYS A 53 -18.95 0.27 5.46
C LYS A 53 -18.54 -0.62 4.28
N LEU A 54 -17.51 -0.29 3.50
CA LEU A 54 -16.97 -1.14 2.43
C LEU A 54 -15.69 -1.84 2.90
N ASN A 55 -15.53 -3.06 2.40
CA ASN A 55 -14.25 -3.75 2.34
C ASN A 55 -13.27 -3.00 1.41
N ILE A 56 -12.01 -2.86 1.83
CA ILE A 56 -10.94 -2.15 1.12
C ILE A 56 -10.78 -2.60 -0.34
N SER A 57 -10.79 -3.91 -0.60
CA SER A 57 -10.62 -4.44 -1.96
C SER A 57 -11.82 -4.07 -2.85
N CYS A 58 -13.04 -4.10 -2.30
CA CYS A 58 -14.24 -3.65 -3.02
C CYS A 58 -14.20 -2.15 -3.32
N TYR A 59 -13.64 -1.33 -2.43
CA TYR A 59 -13.51 0.11 -2.65
C TYR A 59 -12.60 0.41 -3.84
N PHE A 60 -11.39 -0.17 -3.85
CA PHE A 60 -10.45 0.08 -4.94
C PHE A 60 -10.89 -0.56 -6.25
N LEU A 61 -11.54 -1.74 -6.21
CA LEU A 61 -12.16 -2.33 -7.40
C LEU A 61 -13.21 -1.39 -8.01
N LYS A 62 -14.11 -0.85 -7.18
CA LYS A 62 -15.11 0.13 -7.64
C LYS A 62 -14.46 1.37 -8.27
N ARG A 63 -13.35 1.88 -7.70
CA ARG A 63 -12.60 3.01 -8.27
C ARG A 63 -11.99 2.65 -9.63
N VAL A 64 -11.48 1.43 -9.81
CA VAL A 64 -10.99 0.95 -11.11
C VAL A 64 -12.13 0.90 -12.12
N GLU A 65 -13.30 0.38 -11.72
CA GLU A 65 -14.49 0.31 -12.58
C GLU A 65 -14.98 1.71 -12.99
N GLU A 66 -15.14 2.63 -12.03
CA GLU A 66 -15.51 4.02 -12.31
C GLU A 66 -14.47 4.72 -13.22
N ALA A 67 -13.18 4.46 -13.01
CA ALA A 67 -12.13 5.00 -13.86
C ALA A 67 -12.21 4.48 -15.31
N LYS A 68 -12.66 3.23 -15.53
CA LYS A 68 -12.88 2.68 -16.90
C LYS A 68 -14.02 3.37 -17.63
N GLU A 69 -15.00 3.90 -16.91
CA GLU A 69 -16.18 4.57 -17.47
C GLU A 69 -15.91 6.03 -17.86
N MET A 70 -14.77 6.63 -17.45
CA MET A 70 -14.40 8.04 -17.74
C MET A 70 -14.00 8.31 -19.21
N ILE A 71 -14.50 7.54 -20.16
CA ILE A 71 -14.26 7.72 -21.61
C ILE A 71 -15.05 8.95 -22.07
N GLY A 72 -14.44 10.13 -21.98
CA GLY A 72 -15.15 11.39 -22.24
C GLY A 72 -14.31 12.53 -22.78
N GLU A 73 -13.36 13.07 -22.01
CA GLU A 73 -12.85 14.43 -22.33
C GLU A 73 -11.33 14.62 -22.30
N ASP A 74 -10.54 13.65 -21.78
CA ASP A 74 -9.08 13.71 -21.84
C ASP A 74 -8.47 12.31 -21.70
N CYS A 75 -8.02 11.75 -22.83
CA CYS A 75 -7.43 10.42 -22.91
C CYS A 75 -6.16 10.29 -22.06
N ILE A 76 -5.36 11.36 -21.93
CA ILE A 76 -4.12 11.34 -21.14
C ILE A 76 -4.45 11.31 -19.65
N SER A 77 -5.37 12.18 -19.19
CA SER A 77 -5.83 12.18 -17.81
C SER A 77 -6.56 10.89 -17.42
N PHE A 78 -7.31 10.30 -18.36
CA PHE A 78 -7.93 8.98 -18.18
C PHE A 78 -6.89 7.88 -17.95
N ILE A 79 -5.90 7.75 -18.85
CA ILE A 79 -4.85 6.72 -18.75
C ILE A 79 -4.08 6.89 -17.44
N HIS A 80 -3.72 8.12 -17.09
CA HIS A 80 -2.99 8.42 -15.85
C HIS A 80 -3.80 8.02 -14.60
N THR A 81 -5.09 8.37 -14.58
CA THR A 81 -6.00 8.06 -13.46
C THR A 81 -6.23 6.55 -13.34
N HIS A 82 -6.51 5.87 -14.45
CA HIS A 82 -6.72 4.43 -14.48
C HIS A 82 -5.48 3.66 -14.01
N ASN A 83 -4.29 4.03 -14.49
CA ASN A 83 -3.04 3.38 -14.09
C ASN A 83 -2.76 3.60 -12.60
N THR A 84 -2.91 4.84 -12.11
CA THR A 84 -2.76 5.16 -10.69
C THR A 84 -3.68 4.34 -9.81
N ILE A 85 -4.97 4.25 -10.16
CA ILE A 85 -5.95 3.51 -9.35
C ILE A 85 -5.69 1.99 -9.42
N SER A 86 -5.25 1.48 -10.58
CA SER A 86 -4.90 0.07 -10.75
C SER A 86 -3.69 -0.34 -9.91
N GLU A 87 -2.65 0.50 -9.85
CA GLU A 87 -1.48 0.28 -8.99
C GLU A 87 -1.85 0.26 -7.51
N LEU A 88 -2.74 1.16 -7.08
CA LEU A 88 -3.27 1.18 -5.72
C LEU A 88 -4.06 -0.09 -5.40
N TYR A 89 -4.92 -0.53 -6.32
CA TYR A 89 -5.68 -1.76 -6.17
C TYR A 89 -4.78 -3.00 -6.06
N ASN A 90 -3.78 -3.12 -6.93
CA ASN A 90 -2.83 -4.24 -6.90
C ASN A 90 -2.03 -4.26 -5.60
N THR A 91 -1.61 -3.09 -5.11
CA THR A 91 -0.94 -2.97 -3.81
C THR A 91 -1.84 -3.44 -2.67
N VAL A 92 -3.11 -3.05 -2.67
CA VAL A 92 -4.10 -3.52 -1.69
C VAL A 92 -4.33 -5.02 -1.79
N LEU A 93 -4.42 -5.58 -2.99
CA LEU A 93 -4.54 -7.02 -3.19
C LEU A 93 -3.34 -7.77 -2.63
N GLN A 94 -2.12 -7.29 -2.90
CA GLN A 94 -0.91 -7.88 -2.34
C GLN A 94 -0.90 -7.83 -0.80
N LEU A 95 -1.32 -6.71 -0.20
CA LEU A 95 -1.40 -6.57 1.26
C LEU A 95 -2.46 -7.48 1.90
N THR A 96 -3.53 -7.78 1.17
CA THR A 96 -4.67 -8.57 1.67
C THR A 96 -4.61 -10.04 1.26
N SER A 97 -3.63 -10.42 0.44
CA SER A 97 -3.38 -11.82 0.08
C SER A 97 -2.58 -12.52 1.18
N GLU A 98 -2.77 -13.83 1.30
CA GLU A 98 -2.03 -14.65 2.27
C GLU A 98 -0.52 -14.61 2.00
N GLU A 99 -0.11 -14.74 0.72
CA GLU A 99 1.29 -14.70 0.32
C GLU A 99 1.97 -13.37 0.66
N GLY A 100 1.31 -12.25 0.34
CA GLY A 100 1.87 -10.93 0.62
C GLY A 100 1.92 -10.62 2.12
N PHE A 101 0.90 -11.03 2.87
CA PHE A 101 0.92 -10.92 4.32
C PHE A 101 2.06 -11.75 4.94
N ARG A 102 2.27 -12.99 4.46
CA ARG A 102 3.37 -13.84 4.89
C ARG A 102 4.74 -13.26 4.55
N ALA A 103 4.88 -12.64 3.38
CA ALA A 103 6.11 -11.96 2.98
C ALA A 103 6.46 -10.80 3.94
N ILE A 104 5.47 -10.00 4.34
CA ILE A 104 5.65 -8.91 5.31
C ILE A 104 6.02 -9.46 6.68
N GLN A 105 5.37 -10.52 7.14
CA GLN A 105 5.71 -11.18 8.40
C GLN A 105 7.16 -11.70 8.39
N ASN A 106 7.58 -12.36 7.31
CA ASN A 106 8.94 -12.85 7.16
C ASN A 106 9.95 -11.69 7.17
N LYS A 107 9.64 -10.59 6.49
CA LYS A 107 10.49 -9.38 6.49
C LYS A 107 10.63 -8.79 7.89
N ALA A 108 9.55 -8.71 8.66
CA ALA A 108 9.57 -8.27 10.04
C ALA A 108 10.41 -9.19 10.94
N LEU A 109 10.23 -10.51 10.81
CA LEU A 109 10.98 -11.51 11.57
C LEU A 109 12.49 -11.43 11.27
N THR A 110 12.87 -11.28 9.99
CA THR A 110 14.28 -11.10 9.60
C THR A 110 14.87 -9.85 10.23
N HIS A 111 14.16 -8.71 10.16
CA HIS A 111 14.63 -7.46 10.75
C HIS A 111 14.84 -7.57 12.27
N LEU A 112 13.90 -8.20 12.98
CA LEU A 112 14.03 -8.42 14.43
C LEU A 112 15.24 -9.31 14.78
N LYS A 113 15.49 -10.37 13.99
CA LYS A 113 16.66 -11.23 14.18
C LYS A 113 17.97 -10.49 13.93
N GLU A 114 18.01 -9.64 12.91
CA GLU A 114 19.17 -8.80 12.62
C GLU A 114 19.45 -7.86 13.80
N GLN A 115 18.43 -7.16 14.33
CA GLN A 115 18.61 -6.29 15.50
C GLN A 115 19.12 -7.04 16.74
N GLN A 116 18.62 -8.26 16.99
CA GLN A 116 19.09 -9.09 18.10
C GLN A 116 20.53 -9.60 17.93
N ALA A 117 20.99 -9.80 16.69
CA ALA A 117 22.35 -10.24 16.41
C ALA A 117 23.40 -9.13 16.62
N PHE A 118 22.98 -7.86 16.66
CA PHE A 118 23.84 -6.69 16.86
C PHE A 118 23.62 -5.98 18.21
N ALA A 119 22.80 -6.55 19.10
CA ALA A 119 22.53 -6.06 20.47
C ALA A 119 23.36 -6.83 21.52
#